data_AF-A0A1A8BCS4-F1
#
_entry.id   AF-A0A1A8BCS4-F1
#
_cell.length_a   1.000
_cell.length_b   1.000
_cell.length_c   1.000
_cell.angle_alpha   90.00
_cell.angle_beta   90.00
_cell.angle_gamma   90.00
#
_symmetry.space_group_name_H-M   'P 1'
#
loop_
_entity.id
_entity.type
_entity.pdbx_description
1 polymer ?
#
loop_
_entity_poly.entity_id
_entity_poly.type
_entity_poly.pdbx_seq_one_letter_code
_entity_poly.pdbx_strand_id
1 'polypeptide(L)'
;LSEIRKKHEFYLTPSIVGPAAPLTPVFNKADANKFLNYFVDKIQDIKNKLPSFLSCNDDVDEPAVHLWTSFSPVKQDDILALATTMKPSFCLADVLPCKLLLKVFDTIGPWVTKLINPSLLSGVFPSCFKHVFVEPLLKKIKFGPSRS
;
A
#
# COMPACT_ATOMS: atom_id res chain seq x y z
N LEU A 1 39.93 30.42 -3.30
CA LEU A 1 40.69 30.79 -2.08
C LEU A 1 39.73 30.58 -0.93
N SER A 2 39.78 29.62 -0.02
CA SER A 2 40.72 28.62 0.53
C SER A 2 39.76 27.66 1.28
N GLU A 3 39.74 26.34 1.16
CA GLU A 3 40.77 25.35 1.44
C GLU A 3 40.23 24.00 0.94
N ILE A 4 40.78 23.55 -0.19
CA ILE A 4 40.86 22.14 -0.52
C ILE A 4 42.15 21.65 0.12
N ARG A 5 42.04 20.90 1.23
CA ARG A 5 42.97 19.89 1.78
C ARG A 5 42.93 19.92 3.30
N LYS A 6 42.35 18.86 3.88
CA LYS A 6 42.99 17.93 4.82
C LYS A 6 41.91 17.18 5.59
N LYS A 7 41.66 15.95 5.17
CA LYS A 7 41.75 14.77 6.05
C LYS A 7 41.67 13.51 5.20
N HIS A 8 42.79 13.24 4.53
CA HIS A 8 43.25 11.86 4.45
C HIS A 8 43.72 11.50 5.85
N GLU A 9 42.96 10.64 6.53
CA GLU A 9 43.48 9.79 7.59
C GLU A 9 42.64 8.51 7.57
N PHE A 10 42.98 7.66 6.60
CA PHE A 10 42.68 6.24 6.68
C PHE A 10 43.49 5.68 7.85
N TYR A 11 42.90 5.64 9.05
CA TYR A 11 43.38 4.78 10.10
C TYR A 11 42.92 3.36 9.80
N LEU A 12 43.76 2.62 9.08
CA LEU A 12 43.78 1.16 9.13
C LEU A 12 44.25 0.76 10.53
N THR A 13 43.34 0.33 11.40
CA THR A 13 43.71 -0.48 12.55
C THR A 13 43.50 -1.96 12.19
N PRO A 14 44.51 -2.82 12.37
CA PRO A 14 44.34 -4.26 12.24
C PRO A 14 43.68 -4.76 13.53
N SER A 15 42.35 -4.68 13.61
CA SER A 15 41.60 -5.44 14.60
C SER A 15 40.99 -6.68 13.93
N ILE A 16 41.86 -7.61 13.56
CA ILE A 16 41.48 -8.95 13.09
C ILE A 16 41.47 -9.90 14.29
N VAL A 17 40.63 -9.61 15.29
CA VAL A 17 39.94 -10.61 16.11
C VAL A 17 38.66 -9.93 16.62
N GLY A 18 37.65 -9.84 15.76
CA GLY A 18 36.28 -9.82 16.28
C GLY A 18 35.94 -11.21 16.81
N PRO A 19 35.12 -11.36 17.87
CA PRO A 19 34.57 -12.68 18.20
C PRO A 19 33.90 -13.23 16.95
N ALA A 20 34.11 -14.51 16.67
CA ALA A 20 33.57 -15.20 15.50
C ALA A 20 32.12 -14.74 15.28
N ALA A 21 31.82 -14.26 14.07
CA ALA A 21 30.47 -13.89 13.68
C ALA A 21 29.53 -15.04 14.10
N PRO A 22 28.41 -14.77 14.79
CA PRO A 22 27.49 -15.83 15.19
C PRO A 22 27.19 -16.66 13.94
N LEU A 23 27.45 -17.95 14.02
CA LEU A 23 27.31 -18.89 12.91
C LEU A 23 25.98 -18.59 12.23
N THR A 24 26.04 -18.24 10.93
CA THR A 24 24.82 -18.11 10.13
C THR A 24 24.03 -19.40 10.33
N PRO A 25 22.75 -19.35 10.74
CA PRO A 25 21.96 -20.55 10.92
C PRO A 25 22.05 -21.37 9.64
N VAL A 26 22.67 -22.54 9.74
CA VAL A 26 22.80 -23.47 8.62
C VAL A 26 21.43 -24.07 8.42
N PHE A 27 20.62 -23.41 7.58
CA PHE A 27 19.31 -23.93 7.20
C PHE A 27 19.52 -25.24 6.45
N ASN A 28 19.10 -26.33 7.08
CA ASN A 28 19.19 -27.64 6.48
C ASN A 28 17.87 -27.99 5.77
N LYS A 29 17.86 -29.11 5.05
CA LYS A 29 16.67 -29.59 4.34
C LYS A 29 15.47 -29.82 5.28
N ALA A 30 15.70 -30.17 6.54
CA ALA A 30 14.64 -30.35 7.52
C ALA A 30 13.98 -29.02 7.91
N ASP A 31 14.74 -27.92 8.00
CA ASP A 31 14.20 -26.58 8.24
C ASP A 31 13.34 -26.10 7.07
N ALA A 32 13.79 -26.36 5.84
CA ALA A 32 13.01 -26.05 4.64
C ALA A 32 11.71 -26.88 4.56
N ASN A 33 11.77 -28.16 4.91
CA ASN A 33 10.59 -29.02 4.96
C ASN A 33 9.62 -28.58 6.06
N LYS A 34 10.11 -28.19 7.23
CA LYS A 34 9.29 -27.65 8.32
C LYS A 34 8.61 -26.35 7.92
N PHE A 35 9.33 -25.47 7.23
CA PHE A 35 8.77 -24.25 6.67
C PHE A 35 7.66 -24.55 5.66
N LEU A 36 7.89 -25.45 4.70
CA LEU A 36 6.89 -25.85 3.72
C LEU A 36 5.63 -26.44 4.37
N ASN A 37 5.82 -27.41 5.28
CA ASN A 37 4.72 -28.09 5.96
C ASN A 37 3.86 -27.11 6.78
N TYR A 38 4.48 -26.10 7.41
CA TYR A 38 3.72 -25.05 8.09
C TYR A 38 2.68 -24.38 7.18
N PHE A 39 3.02 -24.06 5.92
CA PHE A 39 2.05 -23.44 5.00
C PHE A 39 0.99 -24.42 4.53
N VAL A 40 1.37 -25.68 4.27
CA VAL A 40 0.41 -26.74 3.91
C VAL A 40 -0.62 -26.91 5.01
N ASP A 41 -0.16 -27.07 6.25
CA ASP A 41 -1.01 -27.23 7.43
C ASP A 41 -1.86 -25.99 7.66
N LYS A 42 -1.29 -24.78 7.57
CA LYS A 42 -2.02 -23.51 7.70
C LYS A 42 -3.14 -23.39 6.68
N ILE A 43 -2.90 -23.75 5.43
CA ILE A 43 -3.91 -23.69 4.36
C ILE A 43 -5.03 -24.68 4.64
N GLN A 44 -4.70 -25.91 5.06
CA GLN A 44 -5.72 -26.90 5.45
C GLN A 44 -6.54 -26.42 6.66
N ASP A 45 -5.88 -25.86 7.67
CA ASP A 45 -6.53 -25.31 8.85
C ASP A 45 -7.51 -24.18 8.50
N ILE A 46 -7.10 -23.28 7.60
CA ILE A 46 -7.97 -22.20 7.10
C ILE A 46 -9.16 -22.79 6.34
N LYS A 47 -8.94 -23.77 5.46
CA LYS A 47 -10.02 -24.45 4.72
C LYS A 47 -11.01 -25.16 5.64
N ASN A 48 -10.52 -25.83 6.69
CA ASN A 48 -11.35 -26.56 7.64
C ASN A 48 -12.13 -25.62 8.58
N LYS A 49 -11.57 -24.46 8.91
CA LYS A 49 -12.22 -23.42 9.74
C LYS A 49 -13.17 -22.55 8.95
N LEU A 50 -13.04 -22.53 7.62
CA LEU A 50 -13.98 -21.87 6.74
C LEU A 50 -15.28 -22.69 6.75
N PRO A 51 -16.43 -22.11 7.11
CA PRO A 51 -17.70 -22.83 7.03
C PRO A 51 -17.89 -23.39 5.62
N SER A 52 -18.41 -24.61 5.51
CA SER A 52 -18.73 -25.22 4.22
C SER A 52 -19.87 -24.46 3.54
N PHE A 53 -19.56 -23.31 2.92
CA PHE A 53 -20.56 -22.55 2.14
C PHE A 53 -20.88 -23.22 0.80
N LEU A 54 -20.26 -24.36 0.51
CA LEU A 54 -20.37 -25.09 -0.75
C LEU A 54 -20.63 -26.57 -0.47
N SER A 55 -21.75 -26.88 0.17
CA SER A 55 -22.46 -28.10 -0.21
C SER A 55 -23.47 -27.67 -1.28
N CYS A 56 -22.95 -27.50 -2.50
CA CYS A 56 -23.75 -27.29 -3.69
C CYS A 56 -24.54 -28.59 -3.91
N ASN A 57 -25.78 -28.63 -3.44
CA ASN A 57 -26.74 -29.58 -3.97
C ASN A 57 -27.03 -29.10 -5.40
N ASP A 58 -26.90 -30.01 -6.36
CA ASP A 58 -27.13 -29.85 -7.81
C ASP A 58 -28.62 -29.56 -8.15
N ASP A 59 -29.26 -28.65 -7.43
CA ASP A 59 -30.54 -28.07 -7.82
C ASP A 59 -30.28 -26.63 -8.21
N VAL A 60 -30.50 -26.36 -9.49
CA VAL A 60 -30.32 -25.10 -10.20
C VAL A 60 -30.86 -23.91 -9.39
N ASP A 61 -29.97 -23.24 -8.67
CA ASP A 61 -30.08 -21.81 -8.43
C ASP A 61 -28.73 -21.25 -8.85
N GLU A 62 -28.74 -20.57 -10.00
CA GLU A 62 -27.60 -19.85 -10.54
C GLU A 62 -26.90 -19.13 -9.38
N PRO A 63 -25.58 -19.30 -9.14
CA PRO A 63 -24.91 -18.49 -8.14
C PRO A 63 -25.23 -17.06 -8.56
N ALA A 64 -25.83 -16.26 -7.67
CA ALA A 64 -26.04 -14.85 -7.93
C ALA A 64 -24.66 -14.18 -8.02
N VAL A 65 -23.98 -14.40 -9.14
CA VAL A 65 -22.94 -13.54 -9.67
C VAL A 65 -23.71 -12.27 -9.98
N HIS A 66 -23.79 -11.40 -8.97
CA HIS A 66 -24.11 -10.00 -9.16
C HIS A 66 -23.01 -9.42 -10.06
N LEU A 67 -23.09 -9.72 -11.35
CA LEU A 67 -22.18 -9.23 -12.34
C LEU A 67 -22.48 -7.75 -12.46
N TRP A 68 -21.63 -6.94 -11.85
CA TRP A 68 -21.67 -5.50 -12.00
C TRP A 68 -21.27 -5.17 -13.42
N THR A 69 -22.26 -5.11 -14.31
CA THR A 69 -22.07 -4.81 -15.73
C THR A 69 -21.87 -3.32 -15.99
N SER A 70 -22.32 -2.47 -15.05
CA SER A 70 -22.20 -1.01 -15.17
C SER A 70 -22.29 -0.34 -13.80
N PHE A 71 -21.73 0.86 -13.70
CA PHE A 71 -21.93 1.75 -12.56
C PHE A 71 -23.05 2.75 -12.85
N SER A 72 -23.92 2.97 -11.86
CA SER A 72 -24.85 4.09 -11.91
C SER A 72 -24.06 5.42 -11.84
N PRO A 73 -24.45 6.45 -12.62
CA PRO A 73 -23.86 7.77 -12.51
C PRO A 73 -24.01 8.33 -11.09
N VAL A 74 -22.92 8.91 -10.57
CA VAL A 74 -22.92 9.60 -9.28
C VAL A 74 -23.39 11.05 -9.43
N LYS A 75 -23.99 11.58 -8.37
CA LYS A 75 -24.39 12.99 -8.25
C LYS A 75 -23.33 13.78 -7.50
N GLN A 76 -23.43 15.10 -7.61
CA GLN A 76 -22.56 16.02 -6.89
C GLN A 76 -22.63 15.80 -5.37
N ASP A 77 -23.82 15.59 -4.83
CA ASP A 77 -24.03 15.36 -3.39
C ASP A 77 -23.36 14.06 -2.91
N ASP A 78 -23.39 13.01 -3.74
CA ASP A 78 -22.72 11.74 -3.43
C ASP A 78 -21.20 11.95 -3.31
N ILE A 79 -20.63 12.73 -4.25
CA ILE A 79 -19.19 13.05 -4.25
C ILE A 79 -18.83 13.94 -3.06
N LEU A 80 -19.67 14.94 -2.71
CA LEU A 80 -19.43 15.81 -1.57
C LEU A 80 -19.48 15.03 -0.25
N ALA A 81 -20.48 14.15 -0.09
CA ALA A 81 -20.61 13.29 1.08
C ALA A 81 -19.39 12.36 1.21
N LEU A 82 -18.90 11.82 0.09
CA LEU A 82 -17.68 11.02 0.09
C LEU A 82 -16.45 11.86 0.47
N ALA A 83 -16.23 12.99 -0.19
CA ALA A 83 -15.05 13.82 0.00
C ALA A 83 -14.94 14.38 1.44
N THR A 84 -16.08 14.62 2.10
CA THR A 84 -16.12 15.10 3.50
C THR A 84 -15.83 14.02 4.54
N THR A 85 -16.07 12.74 4.21
CA THR A 85 -15.79 11.61 5.13
C THR A 85 -14.38 11.04 4.96
N MET A 86 -13.73 11.30 3.83
CA MET A 86 -12.36 10.86 3.58
C MET A 86 -11.34 11.61 4.43
N LYS A 87 -10.28 10.90 4.85
CA LYS A 87 -9.12 11.54 5.48
C LYS A 87 -8.46 12.49 4.47
N PRO A 88 -8.28 13.78 4.79
CA PRO A 88 -7.59 14.71 3.90
C PRO A 88 -6.17 14.22 3.62
N SER A 89 -5.84 14.10 2.33
CA SER A 89 -4.48 13.89 1.83
C SER A 89 -4.00 15.14 1.10
N PHE A 90 -2.68 15.24 0.94
CA PHE A 90 -2.03 16.30 0.20
C PHE A 90 -0.80 15.71 -0.51
N CYS A 91 -0.69 15.94 -1.81
CA CYS A 91 0.50 15.68 -2.60
C CYS A 91 1.16 17.01 -2.98
N LEU A 92 2.49 17.03 -3.10
CA LEU A 92 3.23 18.21 -3.57
C LEU A 92 2.84 18.64 -4.99
N ALA A 93 2.28 17.72 -5.79
CA ALA A 93 1.78 18.01 -7.13
C ALA A 93 0.34 18.57 -7.14
N ASP A 94 -0.34 18.60 -6.00
CA ASP A 94 -1.72 19.10 -5.92
C ASP A 94 -1.73 20.63 -5.97
N VAL A 95 -2.39 21.18 -6.98
CA VAL A 95 -2.58 22.64 -7.12
C VAL A 95 -3.48 23.21 -6.02
N LEU A 96 -4.35 22.37 -5.43
CA LEU A 96 -5.34 22.80 -4.45
C LEU A 96 -5.36 21.87 -3.22
N PRO A 97 -5.13 22.39 -2.00
CA PRO A 97 -5.30 21.62 -0.77
C PRO A 97 -6.73 21.08 -0.61
N CYS A 98 -6.86 19.84 -0.11
CA CYS A 98 -8.14 19.15 0.05
C CYS A 98 -9.21 19.98 0.83
N LYS A 99 -8.80 20.69 1.89
CA LYS A 99 -9.71 21.57 2.66
C LYS A 99 -10.24 22.75 1.84
N LEU A 100 -9.45 23.30 0.92
CA LEU A 100 -9.88 24.38 0.03
C LEU A 100 -10.80 23.82 -1.06
N LEU A 101 -10.48 22.64 -1.61
CA LEU A 101 -11.33 21.95 -2.58
C LEU A 101 -12.77 21.77 -2.06
N LEU A 102 -12.92 21.36 -0.80
CA LEU A 102 -14.24 21.23 -0.17
C LEU A 102 -14.98 22.57 -0.05
N LYS A 103 -14.27 23.67 0.26
CA LYS A 103 -14.89 25.00 0.39
C LYS A 103 -15.40 25.57 -0.93
N VAL A 104 -14.77 25.20 -2.05
CA VAL A 104 -15.15 25.66 -3.39
C VAL A 104 -15.99 24.62 -4.15
N PHE A 105 -16.34 23.51 -3.50
CA PHE A 105 -16.95 22.37 -4.16
C PHE A 105 -18.30 22.72 -4.80
N ASP A 106 -19.08 23.63 -4.24
CA ASP A 106 -20.35 24.06 -4.85
C ASP A 106 -20.15 24.63 -6.26
N THR A 107 -19.01 25.29 -6.50
CA THR A 107 -18.68 25.87 -7.81
C THR A 107 -18.07 24.84 -8.76
N ILE A 108 -17.19 23.96 -8.27
CA ILE A 108 -16.45 23.01 -9.13
C ILE A 108 -17.12 21.64 -9.24
N GLY A 109 -18.07 21.33 -8.36
CA GLY A 109 -18.73 20.04 -8.22
C GLY A 109 -19.39 19.52 -9.50
N PRO A 110 -20.04 20.36 -10.32
CA PRO A 110 -20.56 19.92 -11.62
C PRO A 110 -19.46 19.39 -12.55
N TRP A 111 -18.29 20.03 -12.55
CA TRP A 111 -17.14 19.63 -13.36
C TRP A 111 -16.49 18.35 -12.83
N VAL A 112 -16.32 18.24 -11.51
CA VAL A 112 -15.82 17.01 -10.87
C VAL A 112 -16.74 15.83 -11.18
N THR A 113 -18.06 16.03 -11.08
CA THR A 113 -19.07 15.00 -11.39
C THR A 113 -18.98 14.56 -12.85
N LYS A 114 -18.88 15.53 -13.78
CA LYS A 114 -18.72 15.27 -15.21
C LYS A 114 -17.40 14.56 -15.55
N LEU A 115 -16.40 14.67 -14.68
CA LEU A 115 -15.12 13.99 -14.86
C LEU A 115 -15.13 12.53 -14.37
N ILE A 116 -15.84 12.27 -13.28
CA ILE A 116 -15.93 10.93 -12.67
C ILE A 116 -16.86 10.02 -13.48
N ASN A 117 -18.05 10.49 -13.86
CA ASN A 117 -19.07 9.64 -14.50
C ASN A 117 -18.64 8.97 -15.80
N PRO A 118 -17.91 9.62 -16.73
CA PRO A 118 -17.37 8.93 -17.91
C PRO A 118 -16.43 7.78 -17.57
N SER A 119 -15.65 7.90 -16.50
CA SER A 119 -14.76 6.82 -16.04
C SER A 119 -15.56 5.65 -15.48
N LEU A 120 -16.63 5.92 -14.73
CA LEU A 120 -17.55 4.90 -14.22
C LEU A 120 -18.32 4.19 -15.33
N LEU A 121 -18.74 4.92 -16.36
CA LEU A 121 -19.49 4.37 -17.50
C LEU A 121 -18.61 3.54 -18.44
N SER A 122 -17.39 3.98 -18.71
CA SER A 122 -16.48 3.31 -19.66
C SER A 122 -15.51 2.31 -19.02
N GLY A 123 -15.33 2.38 -17.70
CA GLY A 123 -14.27 1.66 -16.99
C GLY A 123 -12.86 2.21 -17.27
N VAL A 124 -12.73 3.35 -17.95
CA VAL A 124 -11.43 3.93 -18.34
C VAL A 124 -11.16 5.22 -17.57
N PHE A 125 -10.10 5.21 -16.76
CA PHE A 125 -9.65 6.40 -16.04
C PHE A 125 -8.59 7.19 -16.84
N PRO A 126 -8.71 8.53 -16.96
CA PRO A 126 -7.77 9.35 -17.72
C PRO A 126 -6.32 9.19 -17.27
N SER A 127 -5.38 9.10 -18.24
CA SER A 127 -3.96 8.92 -17.95
C SER A 127 -3.33 10.10 -17.22
N CYS A 128 -3.81 11.33 -17.47
CA CYS A 128 -3.34 12.54 -16.80
C CYS A 128 -3.56 12.52 -15.28
N PHE A 129 -4.50 11.72 -14.77
CA PHE A 129 -4.77 11.57 -13.34
C PHE A 129 -4.03 10.39 -12.69
N LYS A 130 -3.23 9.63 -13.46
CA LYS A 130 -2.42 8.51 -12.94
C LYS A 130 -1.04 8.95 -12.45
N HIS A 131 -0.66 10.20 -12.70
CA HIS A 131 0.63 10.71 -12.29
C HIS A 131 0.62 11.06 -10.80
N VAL A 132 1.52 10.46 -10.03
CA VAL A 132 1.69 10.71 -8.59
C VAL A 132 3.16 10.91 -8.27
N PHE A 133 3.46 11.86 -7.37
CA PHE A 133 4.80 12.04 -6.84
C PHE A 133 5.01 11.11 -5.64
N VAL A 134 6.01 10.22 -5.72
CA VAL A 134 6.37 9.32 -4.62
C VAL A 134 7.64 9.82 -3.97
N GLU A 135 7.53 10.32 -2.75
CA GLU A 135 8.69 10.69 -1.93
C GLU A 135 8.95 9.60 -0.87
N PRO A 136 10.08 8.88 -0.93
CA PRO A 136 10.42 7.90 0.08
C PRO A 136 10.62 8.56 1.45
N LEU A 137 9.79 8.22 2.43
CA LEU A 137 9.95 8.72 3.79
C LEU A 137 11.09 7.96 4.51
N LEU A 138 12.17 8.66 4.86
CA LEU A 138 13.24 8.10 5.69
C LEU A 138 12.73 7.88 7.12
N LYS A 139 12.77 6.63 7.61
CA LYS A 139 12.51 6.34 9.03
C LYS A 139 13.60 6.98 9.88
N LYS A 140 13.22 7.80 10.86
CA LYS A 140 14.16 8.23 11.91
C LYS A 140 14.72 7.00 12.62
N ILE A 141 16.03 6.80 12.54
CA ILE A 141 16.73 5.77 13.32
C ILE A 141 16.64 6.20 14.78
N LYS A 142 15.84 5.49 15.58
CA LYS A 142 15.83 5.66 17.05
C LYS A 142 17.12 5.02 17.57
N PHE A 143 18.18 5.82 17.72
CA PHE A 143 19.37 5.40 18.45
C PHE A 143 18.97 5.26 19.93
N GLY A 144 18.79 4.03 20.41
CA GLY A 144 18.65 3.75 21.84
C GLY A 144 20.00 3.93 22.55
N PRO A 145 20.03 4.37 23.82
CA PRO A 145 21.30 4.55 24.52
C PRO A 145 21.95 3.18 24.76
N SER A 146 23.14 2.97 24.20
CA SER A 146 24.03 1.89 24.58
C SER A 146 24.43 2.10 26.05
N ARG A 147 23.94 1.25 26.95
CA ARG A 147 24.48 1.15 28.31
C ARG A 147 25.85 0.49 28.24
N SER A 148 26.90 1.26 28.53
CA SER A 148 28.21 0.77 28.97
C SER A 148 28.12 0.22 30.38
#